data_AF-A0A972QR02-F1
#
_entry.id   AF-A0A972QR02-F1
#
_cell.length_a   1.000
_cell.length_b   1.000
_cell.length_c   1.000
_cell.angle_alpha   90.00
_cell.angle_beta   90.00
_cell.angle_gamma   90.00
#
_symmetry.space_group_name_H-M   'P 1'
#
loop_
_entity.id
_entity.type
_entity.pdbx_description
1 polymer ?
#
loop_
_entity_poly.entity_id
_entity_poly.type
_entity_poly.pdbx_seq_one_letter_code
_entity_poly.pdbx_strand_id
1 'polypeptide(L)'
;MNDETLEKELTFTRFDRMCERYPDRTAVIYLGEHFSYSRLLDLSERFAGSLVDMGVKKGDRVLIYISNCIQWIIAFLSIQKIGAVIVPVSPIYTSFEIEYMINDSGAETIICLDTNFGY
;
A
#
# COMPACT_ATOMS: atom_id res chain seq x y z
N MET A 1 -26.59 1.97 7.95
CA MET A 1 -25.22 2.52 7.96
C MET A 1 -25.33 3.85 7.24
N ASN A 2 -25.27 4.98 7.97
CA ASN A 2 -25.54 6.30 7.39
C ASN A 2 -24.47 6.69 6.38
N ASP A 3 -24.89 7.30 5.27
CA ASP A 3 -24.04 7.73 4.15
C ASP A 3 -22.94 8.72 4.61
N GLU A 4 -23.27 9.62 5.53
CA GLU A 4 -22.33 10.60 6.13
C GLU A 4 -21.17 9.96 6.92
N THR A 5 -21.31 8.72 7.39
CA THR A 5 -20.24 8.00 8.10
C THR A 5 -19.17 7.47 7.14
N LEU A 6 -19.55 7.19 5.88
CA LEU A 6 -18.63 6.68 4.87
C LEU A 6 -17.68 7.77 4.36
N GLU A 7 -18.10 9.04 4.35
CA GLU A 7 -17.27 10.15 3.87
C GLU A 7 -16.12 10.53 4.82
N LYS A 8 -16.22 10.19 6.12
CA LYS A 8 -15.22 10.59 7.13
C LYS A 8 -14.27 9.47 7.55
N GLU A 9 -14.56 8.22 7.22
CA GLU A 9 -13.76 7.07 7.63
C GLU A 9 -12.57 6.86 6.68
N LEU A 10 -11.36 6.74 7.23
CA LEU A 10 -10.18 6.44 6.41
C LEU A 10 -10.26 5.00 5.90
N THR A 11 -9.79 4.77 4.68
CA THR A 11 -9.76 3.44 4.04
C THR A 11 -9.11 2.39 4.95
N PHE A 12 -8.01 2.75 5.60
CA PHE A 12 -7.29 1.85 6.49
C PHE A 12 -8.08 1.51 7.77
N THR A 13 -8.70 2.50 8.43
CA THR A 13 -9.57 2.22 9.60
C THR A 13 -10.76 1.35 9.25
N ARG A 14 -11.31 1.49 8.05
CA ARG A 14 -12.39 0.62 7.57
C ARG A 14 -11.91 -0.81 7.35
N PHE A 15 -10.69 -0.95 6.81
CA PHE A 15 -10.04 -2.25 6.64
C PHE A 15 -9.83 -2.95 7.98
N ASP A 16 -9.29 -2.28 9.01
CA ASP A 16 -9.12 -2.84 10.35
C ASP A 16 -10.44 -3.38 10.92
N ARG A 17 -11.53 -2.63 10.78
CA ARG A 17 -12.87 -3.07 11.22
C ARG A 17 -13.37 -4.29 10.47
N MET A 18 -13.06 -4.43 9.18
CA MET A 18 -13.42 -5.62 8.42
C MET A 18 -12.56 -6.81 8.85
N CYS A 19 -11.30 -6.59 9.22
CA CYS A 19 -10.43 -7.62 9.75
C CYS A 19 -10.90 -8.14 11.12
N GLU A 20 -11.37 -7.26 12.00
CA GLU A 20 -11.99 -7.66 13.27
C GLU A 20 -13.28 -8.45 13.05
N ARG A 21 -14.11 -8.01 12.09
CA ARG A 21 -15.44 -8.60 11.87
C ARG A 21 -15.39 -9.91 11.09
N TYR A 22 -14.45 -10.08 10.18
CA TYR A 22 -14.39 -11.19 9.24
C TYR A 22 -12.96 -11.74 9.05
N PRO A 23 -12.24 -12.10 10.12
CA PRO A 23 -10.81 -12.41 10.06
C PRO A 23 -10.50 -13.55 9.07
N ASP A 24 -11.32 -14.60 9.06
CA ASP A 24 -11.09 -15.81 8.25
C ASP A 24 -11.69 -15.75 6.85
N ARG A 25 -12.45 -14.69 6.52
CA ARG A 25 -13.00 -14.55 5.15
C ARG A 25 -11.89 -14.16 4.18
N THR A 26 -11.97 -14.67 2.96
CA THR A 26 -11.09 -14.23 1.88
C THR A 26 -11.33 -12.75 1.56
N ALA A 27 -10.27 -11.95 1.67
CA ALA A 27 -10.24 -10.55 1.27
C ALA A 27 -9.80 -10.39 -0.19
N VAL A 28 -8.78 -11.16 -0.60
CA VAL A 28 -8.19 -11.11 -1.95
C VAL A 28 -7.89 -12.53 -2.43
N ILE A 29 -8.13 -12.77 -3.72
CA ILE A 29 -7.67 -13.97 -4.42
C ILE A 29 -6.60 -13.52 -5.42
N TYR A 30 -5.40 -14.10 -5.33
CA TYR A 30 -4.30 -13.79 -6.23
C TYR A 30 -3.71 -15.09 -6.78
N LEU A 31 -3.80 -15.29 -8.10
CA LEU A 31 -3.29 -16.49 -8.79
C LEU A 31 -3.77 -17.82 -8.17
N GLY A 32 -5.02 -17.86 -7.69
CA GLY A 32 -5.61 -19.03 -7.03
C GLY A 32 -5.28 -19.16 -5.54
N GLU A 33 -4.39 -18.34 -5.01
CA GLU A 33 -4.12 -18.25 -3.58
C GLU A 33 -5.13 -17.33 -2.89
N HIS A 34 -5.64 -17.76 -1.74
CA HIS A 34 -6.60 -17.02 -0.93
C HIS A 34 -5.89 -16.31 0.22
N PHE A 35 -6.08 -14.99 0.30
CA PHE A 35 -5.61 -14.16 1.40
C PHE A 35 -6.82 -13.78 2.27
N SER A 36 -6.83 -14.26 3.51
CA SER A 36 -7.84 -13.86 4.49
C SER A 36 -7.61 -12.41 4.93
N TYR A 37 -8.64 -11.78 5.52
CA TYR A 37 -8.49 -10.46 6.12
C TYR A 37 -7.42 -10.45 7.22
N SER A 38 -7.38 -11.47 8.08
CA SER A 38 -6.37 -11.60 9.14
C SER A 38 -4.94 -11.72 8.59
N ARG A 39 -4.76 -12.52 7.53
CA ARG A 39 -3.45 -12.68 6.87
C ARG A 39 -3.00 -11.38 6.19
N LEU A 40 -3.91 -10.71 5.50
CA LEU A 40 -3.60 -9.44 4.85
C LEU A 40 -3.25 -8.36 5.87
N LEU A 41 -3.95 -8.31 7.00
CA LEU A 41 -3.65 -7.41 8.11
C LEU A 41 -2.25 -7.68 8.69
N ASP A 42 -1.92 -8.92 9.03
CA ASP A 42 -0.58 -9.27 9.55
C ASP A 42 0.53 -8.79 8.62
N LEU A 43 0.41 -9.08 7.33
CA LEU A 43 1.40 -8.69 6.32
C LEU A 43 1.52 -7.16 6.21
N SER A 44 0.39 -6.44 6.22
CA SER A 44 0.37 -4.98 6.18
C SER A 44 0.91 -4.34 7.46
N GLU A 45 0.62 -4.87 8.64
CA GLU A 45 1.14 -4.32 9.90
C GLU A 45 2.65 -4.52 10.03
N ARG A 46 3.14 -5.70 9.63
CA ARG A 46 4.58 -5.99 9.63
C ARG A 46 5.32 -5.08 8.67
N PHE A 47 4.79 -4.89 7.46
CA PHE A 47 5.41 -4.01 6.48
C PHE A 47 5.32 -2.54 6.88
N ALA A 48 4.22 -2.09 7.49
CA ALA A 48 4.11 -0.76 8.10
C ALA A 48 5.18 -0.54 9.18
N GLY A 49 5.41 -1.53 10.06
CA GLY A 49 6.49 -1.49 11.05
C GLY A 49 7.86 -1.30 10.40
N SER A 50 8.15 -2.08 9.36
CA SER A 50 9.41 -1.94 8.60
C SER A 50 9.59 -0.57 7.94
N LEU A 51 8.52 0.04 7.41
CA LEU A 51 8.60 1.40 6.85
C LEU A 51 8.94 2.43 7.94
N VAL A 52 8.35 2.31 9.13
CA VAL A 52 8.66 3.17 10.28
C VAL A 52 10.10 2.98 10.73
N ASP A 53 10.58 1.73 10.81
CA ASP A 53 11.96 1.41 11.18
C ASP A 53 12.98 1.95 10.17
N MET A 54 12.60 2.04 8.88
CA MET A 54 13.40 2.69 7.83
C MET A 54 13.30 4.22 7.83
N GLY A 55 12.50 4.80 8.74
CA GLY A 55 12.41 6.24 8.95
C GLY A 55 11.30 6.96 8.20
N VAL A 56 10.39 6.24 7.54
CA VAL A 56 9.22 6.83 6.88
C VAL A 56 8.27 7.39 7.93
N LYS A 57 7.86 8.64 7.77
CA LYS A 57 7.01 9.38 8.71
C LYS A 57 5.68 9.75 8.09
N LYS A 58 4.75 10.14 8.95
CA LYS A 58 3.46 10.70 8.54
C LYS A 58 3.69 11.92 7.63
N GLY A 59 3.01 11.93 6.49
CA GLY A 59 3.13 12.97 5.47
C GLY A 59 4.24 12.74 4.45
N ASP A 60 5.18 11.82 4.69
CA ASP A 60 6.19 11.46 3.69
C ASP A 60 5.52 10.82 2.48
N ARG A 61 6.11 11.03 1.31
CA ARG A 61 5.58 10.52 0.04
C ARG A 61 6.35 9.28 -0.36
N VAL A 62 5.62 8.18 -0.52
CA VAL A 62 6.16 6.86 -0.83
C VAL A 62 5.65 6.43 -2.19
N LEU A 63 6.58 6.23 -3.10
CA LEU A 63 6.30 5.80 -4.46
C LEU A 63 6.11 4.28 -4.51
N ILE A 64 5.02 3.82 -5.13
CA ILE A 64 4.78 2.39 -5.36
C ILE A 64 5.02 2.12 -6.84
N TYR A 65 6.14 1.46 -7.14
CA TYR A 65 6.54 1.04 -8.47
C TYR A 65 6.50 -0.49 -8.60
N ILE A 66 5.30 -1.04 -8.44
CA ILE A 66 5.03 -2.48 -8.40
C ILE A 66 3.85 -2.80 -9.32
N SER A 67 3.90 -3.93 -10.02
CA SER A 67 2.81 -4.45 -10.84
C SER A 67 1.62 -4.91 -9.99
N ASN A 68 0.50 -5.25 -10.65
CA ASN A 68 -0.68 -5.78 -9.96
C ASN A 68 -0.39 -7.13 -9.30
N CYS A 69 -0.12 -7.08 -7.99
CA CYS A 69 0.17 -8.24 -7.15
C CYS A 69 -0.26 -7.99 -5.70
N ILE A 70 -0.21 -9.02 -4.86
CA ILE A 70 -0.60 -8.90 -3.45
C ILE A 70 0.27 -7.89 -2.69
N GLN A 71 1.55 -7.78 -3.05
CA GLN A 71 2.50 -6.84 -2.45
C GLN A 71 2.08 -5.38 -2.66
N TRP A 72 1.42 -5.07 -3.78
CA TRP A 72 0.89 -3.73 -4.01
C TRP A 72 -0.19 -3.36 -2.99
N ILE A 73 -1.11 -4.29 -2.69
CA ILE A 73 -2.18 -4.08 -1.70
C ILE A 73 -1.58 -3.97 -0.29
N ILE A 74 -0.61 -4.83 0.02
CA ILE A 74 0.12 -4.78 1.30
C ILE A 74 0.78 -3.41 1.47
N ALA A 75 1.51 -2.92 0.46
CA ALA A 75 2.18 -1.63 0.47
C ALA A 75 1.18 -0.48 0.63
N PHE A 76 0.09 -0.48 -0.15
CA PHE A 76 -0.97 0.51 -0.06
C PHE A 76 -1.53 0.63 1.36
N LEU A 77 -1.93 -0.49 1.98
CA LEU A 77 -2.48 -0.48 3.32
C LEU A 77 -1.46 -0.04 4.37
N SER A 78 -0.19 -0.45 4.21
CA SER A 78 0.90 -0.12 5.14
C SER A 78 1.22 1.38 5.15
N ILE A 79 1.34 1.99 3.97
CA ILE A 79 1.62 3.43 3.82
C ILE A 79 0.47 4.26 4.41
N GLN A 80 -0.78 3.87 4.13
CA GLN A 80 -1.96 4.51 4.71
C GLN A 80 -1.97 4.38 6.24
N LYS A 81 -1.64 3.22 6.80
CA LYS A 81 -1.62 2.98 8.26
C LYS A 81 -0.66 3.92 8.98
N ILE A 82 0.51 4.18 8.41
CA ILE A 82 1.52 5.08 9.02
C ILE A 82 1.24 6.56 8.72
N GLY A 83 0.18 6.86 7.94
CA GLY A 83 -0.21 8.21 7.57
C GLY A 83 0.73 8.85 6.53
N ALA A 84 1.48 8.05 5.79
CA ALA A 84 2.27 8.51 4.65
C ALA A 84 1.37 8.62 3.40
N VAL A 85 1.87 9.32 2.38
CA VAL A 85 1.16 9.61 1.14
C VAL A 85 1.65 8.66 0.05
N ILE A 86 0.71 7.98 -0.61
CA ILE A 86 1.03 7.06 -1.70
C ILE A 86 1.15 7.82 -3.02
N VAL A 87 2.22 7.54 -3.76
CA VAL A 87 2.40 7.97 -5.15
C VAL A 87 2.42 6.72 -6.04
N PRO A 88 1.28 6.31 -6.64
CA PRO A 88 1.24 5.11 -7.46
C PRO A 88 1.87 5.38 -8.84
N VAL A 89 2.77 4.51 -9.27
CA VAL A 89 3.41 4.61 -10.59
C VAL A 89 3.23 3.31 -11.35
N SER A 90 2.82 3.42 -12.62
CA SER A 90 2.67 2.26 -13.48
C SER A 90 4.03 1.72 -13.91
N PRO A 91 4.29 0.40 -13.78
CA PRO A 91 5.54 -0.22 -14.25
C PRO A 91 5.79 -0.09 -15.75
N ILE A 92 4.76 0.22 -16.55
CA ILE A 92 4.88 0.36 -18.01
C ILE A 92 5.43 1.73 -18.46
N TYR A 93 5.59 2.67 -17.53
CA TYR A 93 6.10 4.00 -17.83
C TYR A 93 7.59 3.94 -18.18
N THR A 94 7.98 4.81 -19.10
CA THR A 94 9.37 5.02 -19.48
C THR A 94 10.17 5.60 -18.31
N SER A 95 11.49 5.44 -18.33
CA SER A 95 12.37 6.00 -17.31
C SER A 95 12.20 7.53 -17.17
N PHE A 96 11.98 8.24 -18.29
CA PHE A 96 11.74 9.68 -18.30
C PHE A 96 10.44 10.06 -17.58
N GLU A 97 9.35 9.32 -17.81
CA GLU A 97 8.07 9.57 -17.13
C GLU A 97 8.16 9.28 -15.62
N ILE A 98 8.89 8.23 -15.24
CA ILE A 98 9.13 7.89 -13.84
C ILE A 98 9.96 8.98 -13.16
N GLU A 99 11.03 9.46 -13.80
CA GLU A 99 11.86 10.56 -13.29
C GLU A 99 11.03 11.83 -13.09
N TYR A 100 10.17 12.17 -14.06
CA TYR A 100 9.25 13.30 -13.92
C TYR A 100 8.32 13.13 -12.70
N MET A 101 7.71 11.96 -12.53
CA MET A 101 6.81 11.70 -11.39
C MET A 101 7.53 11.73 -10.04
N ILE A 102 8.75 11.20 -9.95
CA ILE A 102 9.56 11.26 -8.71
C ILE A 102 9.84 12.72 -8.34
N ASN A 103 10.29 13.52 -9.30
CA ASN A 103 10.65 14.91 -9.08
C ASN A 103 9.44 15.79 -8.74
N ASP A 104 8.32 15.62 -9.45
CA ASP A 104 7.09 16.39 -9.20
C ASP A 104 6.45 16.02 -7.86
N SER A 105 6.40 14.71 -7.54
CA SER A 105 5.85 14.26 -6.27
C SER A 105 6.73 14.63 -5.08
N GLY A 106 8.06 14.70 -5.24
CA GLY A 106 9.00 14.87 -4.12
C GLY A 106 9.04 13.64 -3.20
N ALA A 107 8.82 12.45 -3.76
CA ALA A 107 8.95 11.19 -3.05
C ALA A 107 10.42 10.87 -2.76
N GLU A 108 10.74 10.57 -1.50
CA GLU A 108 12.09 10.20 -1.06
C GLU A 108 12.23 8.70 -0.78
N THR A 109 11.12 7.95 -0.84
CA THR A 109 11.08 6.50 -0.64
C THR A 109 10.37 5.84 -1.82
N ILE A 110 10.92 4.73 -2.30
CA ILE A 110 10.33 3.90 -3.35
C ILE A 110 10.19 2.46 -2.86
N ILE A 111 9.06 1.84 -3.18
CA ILE A 111 8.85 0.41 -3.08
C ILE A 111 8.77 -0.12 -4.51
N CYS A 112 9.68 -1.02 -4.87
CA CYS A 112 9.72 -1.65 -6.18
C CYS A 112 9.93 -3.16 -6.06
N LEU A 113 9.59 -3.89 -7.12
CA LEU A 113 10.00 -5.28 -7.25
C LEU A 113 11.48 -5.35 -7.62
N ASP A 114 12.14 -6.43 -7.21
CA ASP A 114 13.51 -6.76 -7.62
C ASP A 114 13.65 -6.85 -9.15
N THR A 115 12.62 -7.36 -9.84
CA THR A 115 12.57 -7.39 -11.30
C THR A 115 12.53 -6.02 -11.96
N ASN A 116 12.17 -4.98 -11.20
CA ASN A 116 12.11 -3.60 -11.65
C ASN A 116 13.34 -2.79 -11.20
N PHE A 117 14.21 -3.39 -10.38
CA PHE A 117 15.40 -2.74 -9.85
C PHE A 117 16.58 -2.93 -10.82
N GLY A 118 17.12 -1.82 -11.35
CA GLY A 118 18.32 -1.84 -12.18
C GLY A 118 18.08 -1.95 -13.69
N TYR A 119 16.97 -1.40 -14.20
CA TYR A 119 16.99 -0.81 -15.55
C TYR A 119 17.84 0.46 -15.58
#